data_AF-A0A8S9LXN8-F1
#
_entry.id   AF-A0A8S9LXN8-F1
#
_cell.length_a   1.000
_cell.length_b   1.000
_cell.length_c   1.000
_cell.angle_alpha   90.00
_cell.angle_beta   90.00
_cell.angle_gamma   90.00
#
_symmetry.space_group_name_H-M   'P 1'
#
loop_
_entity.id
_entity.type
_entity.pdbx_description
1 polymer ?
#
loop_
_entity_poly.entity_id
_entity_poly.type
_entity_poly.pdbx_seq_one_letter_code
_entity_poly.pdbx_strand_id
1 'polypeptide(L)'
;MTICSKDGSTSQLTSPFRDEQLSSSSLCSSPDDNSYDDDIKLDEAEAWHLKLAAATTWPGMVLAICPYLDRFFLASAGNAFYVCGFPNDRPDKMKRFAVGRTRFMITSLRTYLTRIVVGDCRDGVLFYSYHEDVKKLHQVYCDPAQRLVADCFLMDANSVAVSDRKGSIAILSCKDHSDFEYSNPESNLNLNCAYYMGEVAMAIKKGGNIYKLPADDVLRSYGLSKSTEAADDTIIAGTLLGSIFVFAPISREEYELLEAVQAKLVVHPLTAPVLGNDHKEFRGRESPSQATKILDGDMLAQFLELTNRQQESVLSTPQPSPSSLKASSKQCPSPPLMLHQVVQLLERVHYALH
;
A
#
# COMPACT_ATOMS: atom_id res chain seq x y z
N MET A 1 -15.37 19.20 -11.69
CA MET A 1 -16.52 18.33 -11.98
C MET A 1 -17.72 19.24 -12.16
N THR A 2 -18.16 19.44 -13.40
CA THR A 2 -19.26 20.36 -13.72
C THR A 2 -20.25 19.56 -14.54
N ILE A 3 -21.42 19.27 -13.96
CA ILE A 3 -22.50 18.54 -14.61
C ILE A 3 -23.42 19.59 -15.22
N CYS A 4 -23.51 19.64 -16.54
CA CYS A 4 -24.49 20.45 -17.26
C CYS A 4 -25.60 19.55 -17.76
N SER A 5 -26.80 19.73 -17.22
CA SER A 5 -28.04 19.15 -17.72
C SER A 5 -28.62 20.05 -18.82
N LYS A 6 -29.03 19.47 -19.96
CA LYS A 6 -30.02 20.07 -20.85
C LYS A 6 -30.87 19.00 -21.55
N ASP A 7 -32.16 19.29 -21.56
CA ASP A 7 -33.26 18.47 -22.04
C ASP A 7 -33.31 18.29 -23.55
N GLY A 8 -33.79 17.10 -23.94
CA GLY A 8 -34.86 16.91 -24.91
C GLY A 8 -34.59 17.24 -26.37
N SER A 9 -34.35 16.21 -27.18
CA SER A 9 -35.05 16.06 -28.47
C SER A 9 -35.01 14.61 -28.94
N THR A 10 -36.18 13.97 -28.93
CA THR A 10 -36.46 12.66 -29.50
C THR A 10 -36.42 12.73 -31.03
N SER A 11 -35.59 11.90 -31.66
CA SER A 11 -35.85 11.46 -33.04
C SER A 11 -35.66 9.95 -33.13
N GLN A 12 -36.77 9.27 -33.39
CA GLN A 12 -36.85 7.85 -33.64
C GLN A 12 -36.19 7.54 -34.99
N LEU A 13 -35.22 6.64 -35.02
CA LEU A 13 -34.88 5.87 -36.20
C LEU A 13 -34.74 4.40 -35.83
N THR A 14 -35.64 3.63 -36.41
CA THR A 14 -35.85 2.19 -36.32
C THR A 14 -34.62 1.37 -36.71
N SER A 15 -34.21 0.44 -35.86
CA SER A 15 -33.26 -0.64 -36.18
C SER A 15 -33.86 -1.99 -35.76
N PRO A 16 -33.85 -3.04 -36.61
CA PRO A 16 -34.58 -4.27 -36.38
C PRO A 16 -33.67 -5.35 -35.79
N PHE A 17 -33.31 -5.24 -34.51
CA PHE A 17 -32.76 -6.38 -33.77
C PHE A 17 -33.34 -6.41 -32.36
N ARG A 18 -33.99 -7.53 -32.06
CA ARG A 18 -34.80 -7.84 -30.87
C ARG A 18 -34.09 -7.51 -29.56
N ASP A 19 -34.85 -6.90 -28.65
CA ASP A 19 -34.56 -6.81 -27.22
C ASP A 19 -34.53 -8.20 -26.58
N GLU A 20 -33.35 -8.67 -26.17
CA GLU A 20 -33.23 -9.70 -25.13
C GLU A 20 -33.26 -9.00 -23.77
N GLN A 21 -34.46 -9.00 -23.20
CA GLN A 21 -34.78 -8.51 -21.88
C GLN A 21 -34.16 -9.45 -20.83
N LEU A 22 -32.90 -9.21 -20.46
CA LEU A 22 -32.27 -9.90 -19.33
C LEU A 22 -32.80 -9.30 -18.02
N SER A 23 -33.90 -9.87 -17.54
CA SER A 23 -34.50 -9.60 -16.23
C SER A 23 -33.52 -9.95 -15.11
N SER A 24 -32.93 -8.94 -14.48
CA SER A 24 -32.22 -9.06 -13.20
C SER A 24 -33.24 -8.95 -12.06
N SER A 25 -33.85 -10.07 -11.68
CA SER A 25 -34.62 -10.17 -10.43
C SER A 25 -34.17 -11.40 -9.65
N SER A 26 -33.07 -11.28 -8.90
CA SER A 26 -32.72 -12.23 -7.84
C SER A 26 -33.43 -11.83 -6.55
N LEU A 27 -34.66 -12.31 -6.38
CA LEU A 27 -35.41 -12.21 -5.13
C LEU A 27 -35.02 -13.38 -4.23
N CYS A 28 -34.06 -13.17 -3.33
CA CYS A 28 -33.91 -14.04 -2.16
C CYS A 28 -34.99 -13.64 -1.15
N SER A 29 -36.10 -14.39 -1.13
CA SER A 29 -37.19 -14.18 -0.17
C SER A 29 -37.05 -15.18 0.98
N SER A 30 -36.91 -14.67 2.20
CA SER A 30 -37.33 -15.36 3.43
C SER A 30 -38.63 -14.71 3.89
N PRO A 31 -39.66 -15.47 4.30
CA PRO A 31 -40.86 -14.88 4.89
C PRO A 31 -40.59 -14.60 6.37
N ASP A 32 -41.09 -13.48 6.88
CA ASP A 32 -41.98 -13.48 8.05
C ASP A 32 -42.56 -12.08 8.31
N ASP A 33 -43.82 -12.11 8.76
CA ASP A 33 -44.80 -11.03 8.89
C ASP A 33 -44.38 -9.83 9.75
N ASN A 34 -44.69 -8.62 9.28
CA ASN A 34 -45.66 -7.73 9.94
C ASN A 34 -45.87 -6.42 9.16
N SER A 35 -47.14 -6.15 8.91
CA SER A 35 -47.70 -4.96 8.27
C SER A 35 -47.43 -3.67 9.05
N TYR A 36 -46.75 -2.72 8.41
CA TYR A 36 -46.95 -1.29 8.64
C TYR A 36 -46.97 -0.60 7.27
N ASP A 37 -48.17 -0.19 6.86
CA ASP A 37 -48.40 0.81 5.82
C ASP A 37 -47.67 2.09 6.24
N ASP A 38 -46.57 2.39 5.55
CA ASP A 38 -46.12 3.76 5.39
C ASP A 38 -45.60 3.88 3.96
N ASP A 39 -46.33 4.65 3.16
CA ASP A 39 -46.05 5.00 1.77
C ASP A 39 -44.73 5.79 1.66
N ILE A 40 -43.61 5.11 1.87
CA ILE A 40 -42.30 5.59 1.43
C ILE A 40 -42.24 5.31 -0.06
N LYS A 41 -42.65 6.31 -0.85
CA LYS A 41 -42.25 6.42 -2.25
C LYS A 41 -40.73 6.31 -2.30
N LEU A 42 -40.24 5.11 -2.60
CA LEU A 42 -38.89 4.85 -3.05
C LEU A 42 -38.69 5.72 -4.28
N ASP A 43 -38.00 6.85 -4.10
CA ASP A 43 -37.50 7.70 -5.16
C ASP A 43 -36.89 6.79 -6.22
N GLU A 44 -37.42 6.85 -7.43
CA GLU A 44 -36.97 6.05 -8.56
C GLU A 44 -35.45 6.21 -8.67
N ALA A 45 -34.72 5.15 -8.33
CA ALA A 45 -33.27 5.13 -8.43
C ALA A 45 -32.91 5.48 -9.88
N GLU A 46 -32.43 6.70 -10.11
CA GLU A 46 -32.05 7.19 -11.44
C GLU A 46 -31.16 6.14 -12.11
N ALA A 47 -31.68 5.52 -13.17
CA ALA A 47 -30.93 4.51 -13.90
C ALA A 47 -29.67 5.18 -14.49
N TRP A 48 -28.50 4.73 -14.09
CA TRP A 48 -27.23 5.23 -14.60
C TRP A 48 -27.06 4.82 -16.06
N HIS A 49 -27.04 5.80 -16.96
CA HIS A 49 -26.82 5.58 -18.39
C HIS A 49 -25.36 5.85 -18.75
N LEU A 50 -24.61 4.81 -19.13
CA LEU A 50 -23.25 4.95 -19.65
C LEU A 50 -23.29 5.28 -21.14
N LYS A 51 -22.61 6.35 -21.54
CA LYS A 51 -22.45 6.75 -22.94
C LYS A 51 -20.96 6.79 -23.31
N LEU A 52 -20.62 6.29 -24.49
CA LEU A 52 -19.29 6.45 -25.06
C LEU A 52 -19.00 7.94 -25.29
N ALA A 53 -18.05 8.49 -24.53
CA ALA A 53 -17.60 9.87 -24.68
C ALA A 53 -16.47 10.00 -25.72
N ALA A 54 -15.48 9.10 -25.66
CA ALA A 54 -14.32 9.11 -26.55
C ALA A 54 -13.71 7.71 -26.67
N ALA A 55 -13.05 7.44 -27.80
CA ALA A 55 -12.24 6.24 -28.02
C ALA A 55 -10.89 6.64 -28.62
N THR A 56 -9.81 5.96 -28.23
CA THR A 56 -8.48 6.24 -28.77
C THR A 56 -7.63 4.99 -28.85
N THR A 57 -6.94 4.80 -29.97
CA THR A 57 -5.98 3.72 -30.19
C THR A 57 -4.64 4.01 -29.53
N TRP A 58 -4.11 3.02 -28.83
CA TRP A 58 -2.81 3.06 -28.15
C TRP A 58 -1.77 2.21 -28.87
N PRO A 59 -0.48 2.58 -28.82
CA PRO A 59 0.59 1.84 -29.50
C PRO A 59 0.99 0.53 -28.80
N GLY A 60 0.36 0.19 -27.68
CA GLY A 60 0.66 -1.00 -26.88
C GLY A 60 -0.42 -1.26 -25.83
N MET A 61 -0.24 -2.33 -25.07
CA MET A 61 -1.16 -2.72 -24.00
C MET A 61 -1.20 -1.67 -22.89
N VAL A 62 -2.40 -1.22 -22.54
CA VAL A 62 -2.63 -0.27 -21.45
C VAL A 62 -2.85 -1.06 -20.17
N LEU A 63 -1.84 -1.08 -19.29
CA LEU A 63 -1.86 -1.86 -18.05
C LEU A 63 -2.21 -1.01 -16.83
N ALA A 64 -1.96 0.29 -16.88
CA ALA A 64 -2.21 1.19 -15.77
C ALA A 64 -2.75 2.53 -16.28
N ILE A 65 -3.74 3.05 -15.57
CA ILE A 65 -4.31 4.38 -15.75
C ILE A 65 -4.50 4.98 -14.36
N CYS A 66 -4.14 6.24 -14.17
CA CYS A 66 -4.40 6.94 -12.91
C CYS A 66 -4.68 8.44 -13.12
N PRO A 67 -5.51 9.07 -12.28
CA PRO A 67 -5.75 10.51 -12.33
C PRO A 67 -4.47 11.30 -12.00
N TYR A 68 -4.34 12.53 -12.51
CA TYR A 68 -3.18 13.38 -12.26
C TYR A 68 -3.55 14.87 -12.27
N LEU A 69 -3.26 15.58 -11.17
CA LEU A 69 -3.48 17.04 -11.03
C LEU A 69 -4.89 17.52 -11.43
N ASP A 70 -5.92 16.70 -11.19
CA ASP A 70 -7.36 16.93 -11.45
C ASP A 70 -7.79 17.25 -12.91
N ARG A 71 -6.85 17.55 -13.79
CA ARG A 71 -7.09 17.88 -15.20
C ARG A 71 -6.42 16.92 -16.18
N PHE A 72 -5.47 16.13 -15.69
CA PHE A 72 -4.77 15.14 -16.47
C PHE A 72 -5.05 13.74 -15.94
N PHE A 73 -4.68 12.76 -16.74
CA PHE A 73 -4.54 11.39 -16.31
C PHE A 73 -3.30 10.81 -16.97
N LEU A 74 -2.71 9.81 -16.33
CA LEU A 74 -1.63 9.03 -16.90
C LEU A 74 -2.19 7.75 -17.49
N ALA A 75 -1.63 7.31 -18.60
CA ALA A 75 -1.92 6.00 -19.17
C ALA A 75 -0.61 5.35 -19.64
N SER A 76 -0.41 4.09 -19.28
CA SER A 76 0.70 3.29 -19.84
C SER A 76 0.32 2.70 -21.20
N ALA A 77 1.32 2.44 -22.04
CA ALA A 77 1.20 1.62 -23.23
C ALA A 77 2.55 0.92 -23.47
N GLY A 78 2.66 -0.35 -23.07
CA GLY A 78 3.94 -1.08 -23.11
C GLY A 78 4.97 -0.48 -22.16
N ASN A 79 6.13 -0.04 -22.70
CA ASN A 79 7.20 0.61 -21.92
C ASN A 79 7.15 2.15 -21.96
N ALA A 80 6.03 2.74 -22.39
CA ALA A 80 5.83 4.17 -22.40
C ALA A 80 4.61 4.53 -21.55
N PHE A 81 4.63 5.71 -20.94
CA PHE A 81 3.45 6.31 -20.32
C PHE A 81 3.25 7.72 -20.82
N TYR A 82 2.01 8.19 -20.78
CA TYR A 82 1.61 9.45 -21.38
C TYR A 82 0.88 10.29 -20.36
N VAL A 83 1.21 11.59 -20.31
CA VAL A 83 0.38 12.59 -19.64
C VAL A 83 -0.70 12.99 -20.62
N CYS A 84 -1.95 12.72 -20.28
CA CYS A 84 -3.11 12.92 -21.15
C CYS A 84 -4.13 13.82 -20.47
N GLY A 85 -5.00 14.42 -21.26
CA GLY A 85 -6.13 15.20 -20.76
C GLY A 85 -7.12 15.50 -21.86
N PHE A 86 -8.30 15.95 -21.45
CA PHE A 86 -9.36 16.38 -22.36
C PHE A 86 -9.34 17.91 -22.43
N PRO A 87 -8.98 18.51 -23.58
CA PRO A 87 -9.03 19.96 -23.73
C PRO A 87 -10.46 20.47 -23.54
N ASN A 88 -10.63 21.60 -22.85
CA ASN A 88 -11.94 22.20 -22.60
C ASN A 88 -12.72 22.48 -23.90
N ASP A 89 -12.01 22.82 -24.98
CA ASP A 89 -12.63 23.14 -26.28
C ASP A 89 -13.20 21.91 -26.99
N ARG A 90 -12.68 20.71 -26.69
CA ARG A 90 -13.06 19.44 -27.32
C ARG A 90 -12.99 18.29 -26.31
N PRO A 91 -13.98 18.18 -25.40
CA PRO A 91 -14.01 17.14 -24.37
C PRO A 91 -14.22 15.74 -24.96
N ASP A 92 -14.62 15.63 -26.23
CA ASP A 92 -14.73 14.39 -27.00
C ASP A 92 -13.37 13.85 -27.49
N LYS A 93 -12.29 14.64 -27.39
CA LYS A 93 -10.97 14.27 -27.91
C LYS A 93 -9.88 14.37 -26.86
N MET A 94 -9.37 13.22 -26.47
CA MET A 94 -8.19 13.09 -25.61
C MET A 94 -6.93 13.59 -26.34
N LYS A 95 -6.11 14.36 -25.63
CA LYS A 95 -4.80 14.86 -26.09
C LYS A 95 -3.68 14.31 -25.24
N ARG A 96 -2.58 13.91 -25.88
CA ARG A 96 -1.30 13.55 -25.24
C ARG A 96 -0.43 14.79 -25.12
N PHE A 97 -0.02 15.13 -23.91
CA PHE A 97 0.78 16.32 -23.60
C PHE A 97 2.26 16.01 -23.47
N ALA A 98 2.61 14.88 -22.87
CA ALA A 98 3.99 14.41 -22.74
C ALA A 98 4.05 12.87 -22.79
N VAL A 99 5.25 12.35 -23.03
CA VAL A 99 5.54 10.92 -23.01
C VAL A 99 6.81 10.66 -22.20
N GLY A 100 6.73 9.71 -21.29
CA GLY A 100 7.88 9.14 -20.58
C GLY A 100 8.07 7.69 -21.02
N ARG A 101 9.31 7.20 -20.94
CA ARG A 101 9.64 5.83 -21.32
C ARG A 101 10.52 5.19 -20.27
N THR A 102 10.24 3.92 -20.00
CA THR A 102 11.03 3.01 -19.17
C THR A 102 11.75 2.02 -20.08
N ARG A 103 12.71 1.28 -19.53
CA ARG A 103 13.40 0.21 -20.28
C ARG A 103 12.46 -0.98 -20.50
N PHE A 104 11.65 -1.32 -19.50
CA PHE A 104 10.77 -2.48 -19.51
C PHE A 104 9.29 -2.11 -19.44
N MET A 105 8.42 -3.11 -19.61
CA MET A 105 6.97 -2.91 -19.63
C MET A 105 6.48 -2.32 -18.30
N ILE A 106 5.71 -1.24 -18.38
CA ILE A 106 5.14 -0.55 -17.22
C ILE A 106 3.95 -1.37 -16.70
N THR A 107 4.00 -1.76 -15.44
CA THR A 107 2.95 -2.54 -14.77
C THR A 107 2.09 -1.70 -13.84
N SER A 108 2.63 -0.61 -13.27
CA SER A 108 1.89 0.27 -12.36
C SER A 108 2.19 1.75 -12.61
N LEU A 109 1.19 2.59 -12.37
CA LEU A 109 1.29 4.06 -12.39
C LEU A 109 0.58 4.63 -11.16
N ARG A 110 1.30 5.43 -10.38
CA ARG A 110 0.77 6.13 -9.22
C ARG A 110 1.24 7.58 -9.20
N THR A 111 0.50 8.41 -8.50
CA THR A 111 0.77 9.84 -8.40
C THR A 111 0.59 10.30 -6.97
N TYR A 112 1.44 11.24 -6.56
CA TYR A 112 1.29 12.00 -5.32
C TYR A 112 1.60 13.45 -5.63
N LEU A 113 0.58 14.31 -5.58
CA LEU A 113 0.68 15.70 -6.04
C LEU A 113 1.27 15.76 -7.46
N THR A 114 2.42 16.40 -7.64
CA THR A 114 3.12 16.52 -8.91
C THR A 114 4.06 15.35 -9.21
N ARG A 115 4.34 14.48 -8.23
CA ARG A 115 5.22 13.33 -8.37
C ARG A 115 4.49 12.17 -9.04
N ILE A 116 5.17 11.52 -9.96
CA ILE A 116 4.69 10.33 -10.66
C ILE A 116 5.63 9.19 -10.29
N VAL A 117 5.08 8.03 -9.93
CA VAL A 117 5.83 6.78 -9.80
C VAL A 117 5.36 5.79 -10.85
N VAL A 118 6.35 5.19 -11.51
CA VAL A 118 6.18 4.20 -12.56
C VAL A 118 6.84 2.91 -12.08
N GLY A 119 6.06 1.86 -11.89
CA GLY A 119 6.59 0.52 -11.66
C GLY A 119 6.67 -0.24 -12.97
N ASP A 120 7.81 -0.88 -13.22
CA ASP A 120 7.98 -1.74 -14.39
C ASP A 120 8.21 -3.21 -13.99
N CYS A 121 8.19 -4.08 -15.00
CA CYS A 121 8.29 -5.51 -14.78
C CYS A 121 9.72 -6.03 -14.50
N ARG A 122 10.73 -5.17 -14.27
CA ARG A 122 12.11 -5.64 -14.06
C ARG A 122 13.04 -4.71 -13.27
N ASP A 123 13.06 -3.42 -13.57
CA ASP A 123 13.95 -2.43 -12.95
C ASP A 123 13.39 -1.85 -11.64
N GLY A 124 12.19 -2.23 -11.24
CA GLY A 124 11.57 -1.71 -10.02
C GLY A 124 10.78 -0.44 -10.29
N VAL A 125 10.96 0.56 -9.44
CA VAL A 125 10.21 1.82 -9.50
C VAL A 125 11.06 3.02 -9.93
N LEU A 126 10.44 3.90 -10.71
CA LEU A 126 11.03 5.10 -11.28
C LEU A 126 10.15 6.30 -10.96
N PHE A 127 10.76 7.40 -10.49
CA PHE A 127 10.04 8.63 -10.19
C PHE A 127 10.21 9.63 -11.31
N TYR A 128 9.12 10.31 -11.66
CA TYR A 128 9.11 11.38 -12.64
C TYR A 128 8.44 12.64 -12.08
N SER A 129 8.87 13.80 -12.60
CA SER A 129 8.18 15.08 -12.47
C SER A 129 7.69 15.55 -13.84
N TYR A 130 6.48 16.08 -13.90
CA TYR A 130 5.94 16.71 -15.11
C TYR A 130 6.08 18.24 -15.01
N HIS A 131 6.79 18.83 -15.97
CA HIS A 131 6.91 20.27 -16.11
C HIS A 131 5.92 20.74 -17.18
N GLU A 132 4.84 21.38 -16.76
CA GLU A 132 3.72 21.76 -17.62
C GLU A 132 4.11 22.80 -18.68
N ASP A 133 4.89 23.82 -18.31
CA ASP A 133 5.26 24.93 -19.19
C ASP A 133 5.98 24.45 -20.45
N VAL A 134 6.90 23.49 -20.27
CA VAL A 134 7.70 22.89 -21.35
C VAL A 134 7.09 21.58 -21.87
N LYS A 135 6.04 21.07 -21.22
CA LYS A 135 5.39 19.78 -21.49
C LYS A 135 6.38 18.61 -21.54
N LYS A 136 7.28 18.55 -20.55
CA LYS A 136 8.31 17.51 -20.45
C LYS A 136 8.22 16.75 -19.14
N LEU A 137 8.59 15.48 -19.21
CA LEU A 137 8.78 14.61 -18.05
C LEU A 137 10.27 14.48 -17.77
N HIS A 138 10.64 14.60 -16.51
CA HIS A 138 12.01 14.40 -16.04
C HIS A 138 12.04 13.26 -15.05
N GLN A 139 12.94 12.31 -15.24
CA GLN A 139 13.17 11.25 -14.27
C GLN A 139 13.99 11.82 -13.11
N VAL A 140 13.51 11.62 -11.89
CA VAL A 140 14.10 12.18 -10.66
C VAL A 140 14.78 11.09 -9.84
N TYR A 141 14.11 9.94 -9.67
CA TYR A 141 14.63 8.85 -8.86
C TYR A 141 14.51 7.48 -9.53
N CYS A 142 15.39 6.55 -9.14
CA CYS A 142 15.38 5.16 -9.58
C CYS A 142 15.62 4.21 -8.40
N ASP A 143 14.94 3.07 -8.43
CA ASP A 143 15.17 1.94 -7.53
C ASP A 143 16.62 1.44 -7.65
N PRO A 144 17.33 1.22 -6.53
CA PRO A 144 18.68 0.64 -6.55
C PRO A 144 18.70 -0.86 -6.87
N ALA A 145 17.55 -1.54 -6.85
CA ALA A 145 17.44 -2.98 -7.03
C ALA A 145 16.48 -3.35 -8.17
N GLN A 146 16.75 -4.47 -8.83
CA GLN A 146 15.82 -5.05 -9.80
C GLN A 146 14.65 -5.70 -9.06
N ARG A 147 13.43 -5.24 -9.34
CA ARG A 147 12.19 -5.75 -8.75
C ARG A 147 11.15 -6.01 -9.82
N LEU A 148 10.41 -7.10 -9.68
CA LEU A 148 9.28 -7.40 -10.55
C LEU A 148 8.05 -6.71 -9.97
N VAL A 149 7.81 -5.43 -10.26
CA VAL A 149 6.76 -4.67 -9.56
C VAL A 149 5.37 -5.28 -9.80
N ALA A 150 4.74 -5.70 -8.70
CA ALA A 150 3.34 -6.15 -8.66
C ALA A 150 2.41 -4.94 -8.54
N ASP A 151 2.61 -4.12 -7.51
CA ASP A 151 1.96 -2.83 -7.30
C ASP A 151 2.90 -1.91 -6.51
N CYS A 152 2.64 -0.61 -6.55
CA CYS A 152 3.36 0.37 -5.75
C CYS A 152 2.40 1.47 -5.26
N PHE A 153 2.85 2.26 -4.29
CA PHE A 153 2.11 3.40 -3.76
C PHE A 153 3.07 4.45 -3.17
N LEU A 154 2.87 5.72 -3.51
CA LEU A 154 3.64 6.85 -2.98
C LEU A 154 3.11 7.24 -1.60
N MET A 155 3.91 7.01 -0.55
CA MET A 155 3.55 7.37 0.83
C MET A 155 3.57 8.89 1.05
N ASP A 156 4.55 9.53 0.41
CA ASP A 156 4.75 10.97 0.36
C ASP A 156 5.45 11.34 -0.97
N ALA A 157 5.98 12.55 -1.09
CA ALA A 157 6.63 13.01 -2.33
C ALA A 157 7.95 12.27 -2.66
N ASN A 158 8.61 11.66 -1.68
CA ASN A 158 9.97 11.10 -1.75
C ASN A 158 10.03 9.62 -1.31
N SER A 159 8.95 9.07 -0.76
CA SER A 159 8.88 7.70 -0.25
C SER A 159 7.83 6.88 -0.97
N VAL A 160 8.15 5.62 -1.25
CA VAL A 160 7.28 4.68 -1.97
C VAL A 160 7.32 3.30 -1.30
N ALA A 161 6.14 2.71 -1.17
CA ALA A 161 5.98 1.29 -0.89
C ALA A 161 5.88 0.52 -2.22
N VAL A 162 6.58 -0.59 -2.33
CA VAL A 162 6.64 -1.41 -3.55
C VAL A 162 6.42 -2.86 -3.18
N SER A 163 5.46 -3.52 -3.84
CA SER A 163 5.34 -4.96 -3.80
C SER A 163 6.01 -5.60 -5.02
N ASP A 164 6.76 -6.67 -4.77
CA ASP A 164 7.40 -7.50 -5.78
C ASP A 164 6.59 -8.78 -6.03
N ARG A 165 6.46 -9.21 -7.28
CA ARG A 165 5.87 -10.48 -7.70
C ARG A 165 6.60 -11.71 -7.16
N LYS A 166 7.79 -11.55 -6.58
CA LYS A 166 8.46 -12.60 -5.81
C LYS A 166 7.91 -12.78 -4.40
N GLY A 167 7.01 -11.91 -3.96
CA GLY A 167 6.34 -12.00 -2.66
C GLY A 167 6.99 -11.19 -1.54
N SER A 168 7.75 -10.14 -1.90
CA SER A 168 8.31 -9.19 -0.95
C SER A 168 7.63 -7.83 -1.04
N ILE A 169 7.73 -7.07 0.05
CA ILE A 169 7.42 -5.64 0.09
C ILE A 169 8.67 -4.88 0.50
N ALA A 170 8.86 -3.69 -0.06
CA ALA A 170 9.97 -2.80 0.27
C ALA A 170 9.48 -1.35 0.38
N ILE A 171 10.07 -0.61 1.30
CA ILE A 171 9.88 0.84 1.42
C ILE A 171 11.18 1.51 0.99
N LEU A 172 11.09 2.34 -0.03
CA LEU A 172 12.20 3.11 -0.58
C LEU A 172 11.97 4.58 -0.29
N SER A 173 13.03 5.33 0.02
CA SER A 173 12.94 6.78 0.19
C SER A 173 14.21 7.49 -0.29
N CYS A 174 14.06 8.75 -0.67
CA CYS A 174 15.21 9.64 -0.88
C CYS A 174 15.34 10.61 0.31
N LYS A 175 16.57 10.88 0.76
CA LYS A 175 16.84 11.94 1.74
C LYS A 175 16.90 13.30 1.02
N ASP A 176 16.45 14.35 1.69
CA ASP A 176 16.12 15.65 1.11
C ASP A 176 17.15 16.26 0.14
N HIS A 177 16.58 17.04 -0.79
CA HIS A 177 17.14 17.63 -2.00
C HIS A 177 18.34 18.59 -1.85
N SER A 178 18.93 18.81 -0.68
CA SER A 178 19.96 19.86 -0.51
C SER A 178 21.29 19.55 -1.20
N ASP A 179 21.60 18.27 -1.45
CA ASP A 179 22.93 17.85 -1.92
C ASP A 179 22.93 17.29 -3.37
N PHE A 180 21.79 17.32 -4.06
CA PHE A 180 21.50 16.39 -5.16
C PHE A 180 21.26 17.00 -6.54
N GLU A 181 21.50 18.29 -6.75
CA GLU A 181 21.39 18.92 -8.08
C GLU A 181 22.30 18.26 -9.15
N TYR A 182 23.20 17.34 -8.74
CA TYR A 182 24.13 16.61 -9.62
C TYR A 182 24.21 15.08 -9.39
N SER A 183 23.28 14.45 -8.66
CA SER A 183 23.32 12.97 -8.53
C SER A 183 22.86 12.25 -9.78
N ASN A 184 23.55 11.16 -10.13
CA ASN A 184 23.13 10.26 -11.20
C ASN A 184 21.73 9.69 -10.87
N PRO A 185 20.71 9.93 -11.72
CA PRO A 185 19.35 9.45 -11.48
C PRO A 185 19.22 7.92 -11.55
N GLU A 186 20.28 7.19 -11.89
CA GLU A 186 20.27 5.74 -12.08
C GLU A 186 20.27 4.91 -10.78
N SER A 187 20.52 5.50 -9.60
CA SER A 187 20.40 4.80 -8.30
C SER A 187 20.51 5.77 -7.13
N ASN A 188 19.39 6.39 -6.75
CA ASN A 188 19.37 7.44 -5.72
C ASN A 188 18.22 7.27 -4.70
N LEU A 189 17.43 6.21 -4.82
CA LEU A 189 16.55 5.76 -3.73
C LEU A 189 17.34 4.90 -2.75
N ASN A 190 17.09 5.10 -1.46
CA ASN A 190 17.59 4.25 -0.40
C ASN A 190 16.53 3.22 -0.02
N LEU A 191 16.96 1.98 0.14
CA LEU A 191 16.11 0.94 0.72
C LEU A 191 16.05 1.12 2.23
N ASN A 192 14.90 1.54 2.74
CA ASN A 192 14.70 1.74 4.18
C ASN A 192 14.46 0.40 4.86
N CYS A 193 13.43 -0.31 4.42
CA CYS A 193 13.08 -1.61 4.98
C CYS A 193 12.48 -2.55 3.93
N ALA A 194 12.59 -3.84 4.19
CA ALA A 194 12.05 -4.88 3.33
C ALA A 194 11.55 -6.07 4.17
N TYR A 195 10.57 -6.78 3.62
CA TYR A 195 9.97 -7.95 4.25
C TYR A 195 9.48 -8.94 3.22
N TYR A 196 9.82 -10.22 3.42
CA TYR A 196 9.30 -11.30 2.60
C TYR A 196 7.99 -11.84 3.21
N MET A 197 6.89 -11.57 2.51
CA MET A 197 5.56 -12.03 2.90
C MET A 197 5.36 -13.51 2.57
N GLY A 198 6.00 -14.00 1.52
CA GLY A 198 5.77 -15.35 0.97
C GLY A 198 4.60 -15.41 -0.01
N GLU A 199 3.88 -14.31 -0.20
CA GLU A 199 2.77 -14.15 -1.13
C GLU A 199 2.91 -12.85 -1.92
N VAL A 200 2.36 -12.82 -3.13
CA VAL A 200 2.37 -11.62 -3.97
C VAL A 200 1.27 -10.67 -3.55
N ALA A 201 1.61 -9.46 -3.09
CA ALA A 201 0.62 -8.40 -2.89
C ALA A 201 0.26 -7.77 -4.23
N MET A 202 -0.99 -7.98 -4.65
CA MET A 202 -1.50 -7.52 -5.95
C MET A 202 -2.02 -6.09 -5.89
N ALA A 203 -2.37 -5.62 -4.69
CA ALA A 203 -2.80 -4.25 -4.46
C ALA A 203 -2.24 -3.77 -3.13
N ILE A 204 -1.62 -2.59 -3.12
CA ILE A 204 -1.18 -1.93 -1.89
C ILE A 204 -1.76 -0.52 -1.81
N LYS A 205 -2.16 -0.11 -0.61
CA LYS A 205 -2.77 1.20 -0.36
C LYS A 205 -2.33 1.76 0.99
N LYS A 206 -2.29 3.08 1.10
CA LYS A 206 -2.31 3.76 2.40
C LYS A 206 -3.66 3.49 3.05
N GLY A 207 -3.64 2.94 4.25
CA GLY A 207 -4.81 2.70 5.08
C GLY A 207 -4.72 3.55 6.34
N GLY A 208 -5.87 3.93 6.87
CA GLY A 208 -5.99 4.48 8.22
C GLY A 208 -6.82 3.54 9.08
N ASN A 209 -6.56 3.51 10.39
CA ASN A 209 -7.34 2.69 11.32
C ASN A 209 -8.82 3.08 11.29
N ILE A 210 -9.69 2.09 11.02
CA ILE A 210 -11.15 2.27 11.05
C ILE A 210 -11.68 2.08 12.48
N TYR A 211 -10.96 1.36 13.35
CA TYR A 211 -11.35 1.16 14.74
C TYR A 211 -10.86 2.28 15.65
N LYS A 212 -11.76 3.21 15.98
CA LYS A 212 -11.61 4.15 17.10
C LYS A 212 -12.06 3.44 18.36
N LEU A 213 -11.17 3.27 19.34
CA LEU A 213 -11.61 2.87 20.67
C LEU A 213 -12.49 4.00 21.26
N PRO A 214 -13.59 3.69 21.97
CA PRO A 214 -14.44 4.73 22.60
C PRO A 214 -13.66 5.66 23.55
N ALA A 215 -12.54 5.19 24.09
CA ALA A 215 -11.64 5.96 24.95
C ALA A 215 -10.84 7.05 24.20
N ASP A 216 -10.58 6.87 22.90
CA ASP A 216 -9.81 7.84 22.11
C ASP A 216 -10.58 9.13 21.83
N ASP A 217 -11.91 9.06 21.67
CA ASP A 217 -12.75 10.26 21.52
C ASP A 217 -12.78 11.09 22.82
N VAL A 218 -12.73 10.44 23.99
CA VAL A 218 -12.64 11.13 25.28
C VAL A 218 -11.28 11.83 25.41
N LEU A 219 -10.18 11.16 25.07
CA LEU A 219 -8.82 11.73 25.16
C LEU A 219 -8.56 12.84 24.12
N ARG A 220 -9.16 12.76 22.92
CA ARG A 220 -9.16 13.86 21.93
C ARG A 220 -9.91 15.09 22.42
N SER A 221 -11.03 14.91 23.12
CA SER A 221 -11.82 16.04 23.64
C SER A 221 -11.06 16.90 24.66
N TYR A 222 -10.06 16.31 25.33
CA TYR A 222 -9.15 16.99 26.25
C TYR A 222 -7.84 17.46 25.59
N GLY A 223 -7.65 17.25 24.28
CA GLY A 223 -6.43 17.65 23.57
C GLY A 223 -5.17 16.87 23.99
N LEU A 224 -5.32 15.70 24.63
CA LEU A 224 -4.20 14.92 25.16
C LEU A 224 -3.66 13.86 24.18
N SER A 225 -4.39 13.51 23.13
CA SER A 225 -3.94 12.53 22.14
C SER A 225 -3.20 13.20 20.97
N LYS A 226 -1.89 12.99 20.86
CA LYS A 226 -1.09 13.32 19.66
C LYS A 226 -0.99 12.14 18.66
N SER A 227 -2.00 11.26 18.58
CA SER A 227 -1.88 10.00 17.82
C SER A 227 -2.39 10.03 16.38
N THR A 228 -2.88 11.17 15.88
CA THR A 228 -3.51 11.21 14.55
C THR A 228 -2.53 11.02 13.38
N GLU A 229 -1.25 11.33 13.52
CA GLU A 229 -0.30 11.23 12.40
C GLU A 229 0.20 9.80 12.14
N ALA A 230 0.27 8.94 13.16
CA ALA A 230 0.80 7.58 13.01
C ALA A 230 -0.17 6.62 12.32
N ALA A 231 -1.49 6.84 12.46
CA ALA A 231 -2.51 6.04 11.81
C ALA A 231 -2.57 6.29 10.30
N ASP A 232 -2.13 7.46 9.84
CA ASP A 232 -2.18 7.81 8.43
C ASP A 232 -1.14 7.05 7.60
N ASP A 233 -0.03 6.59 8.18
CA ASP A 233 1.07 5.96 7.44
C ASP A 233 1.04 4.41 7.40
N THR A 234 -0.08 3.79 7.78
CA THR A 234 -0.26 2.34 7.67
C THR A 234 -0.39 1.92 6.20
N ILE A 235 0.24 0.80 5.83
CA ILE A 235 0.12 0.21 4.50
C ILE A 235 -0.73 -1.05 4.60
N ILE A 236 -1.79 -1.12 3.80
CA ILE A 236 -2.63 -2.31 3.65
C ILE A 236 -2.29 -2.95 2.31
N ALA A 237 -2.00 -4.24 2.33
CA ALA A 237 -1.64 -5.04 1.16
C ALA A 237 -2.58 -6.24 1.01
N GLY A 238 -3.30 -6.32 -0.11
CA GLY A 238 -4.13 -7.47 -0.48
C GLY A 238 -3.35 -8.42 -1.39
N THR A 239 -3.28 -9.69 -1.02
CA THR A 239 -2.49 -10.70 -1.76
C THR A 239 -3.29 -11.46 -2.79
N LEU A 240 -2.58 -12.09 -3.72
CA LEU A 240 -3.16 -12.97 -4.73
C LEU A 240 -3.92 -14.16 -4.11
N LEU A 241 -3.53 -14.62 -2.92
CA LEU A 241 -4.16 -15.75 -2.24
C LEU A 241 -5.30 -15.34 -1.30
N GLY A 242 -5.63 -14.04 -1.23
CA GLY A 242 -6.75 -13.52 -0.43
C GLY A 242 -6.38 -13.05 0.97
N SER A 243 -5.10 -13.10 1.34
CA SER A 243 -4.60 -12.58 2.62
C SER A 243 -4.56 -11.04 2.61
N ILE A 244 -4.73 -10.43 3.78
CA ILE A 244 -4.56 -8.99 3.99
C ILE A 244 -3.41 -8.79 4.98
N PHE A 245 -2.37 -8.09 4.54
CA PHE A 245 -1.27 -7.68 5.38
C PHE A 245 -1.43 -6.21 5.77
N VAL A 246 -1.12 -5.90 7.03
CA VAL A 246 -1.11 -4.54 7.55
C VAL A 246 0.28 -4.23 8.09
N PHE A 247 0.93 -3.22 7.52
CA PHE A 247 2.23 -2.72 7.97
C PHE A 247 2.01 -1.39 8.67
N ALA A 248 2.24 -1.37 9.99
CA ALA A 248 2.10 -0.18 10.81
C ALA A 248 3.46 0.36 11.23
N PRO A 249 3.68 1.68 11.15
CA PRO A 249 4.87 2.30 11.71
C PRO A 249 4.82 2.21 13.25
N ILE A 250 5.98 1.95 13.86
CA ILE A 250 6.17 1.94 15.32
C ILE A 250 7.34 2.85 15.68
N SER A 251 7.39 3.30 16.94
CA SER A 251 8.52 4.11 17.40
C SER A 251 9.80 3.28 17.40
N ARG A 252 10.96 3.96 17.39
CA ARG A 252 12.25 3.27 17.46
C ARG A 252 12.40 2.48 18.76
N GLU A 253 11.95 3.06 19.87
CA GLU A 253 11.99 2.44 21.19
C GLU A 253 11.11 1.18 21.24
N GLU A 254 9.92 1.25 20.63
CA GLU A 254 9.01 0.11 20.47
C GLU A 254 9.61 -0.97 19.58
N TYR A 255 10.25 -0.59 18.48
CA TYR A 255 10.94 -1.50 17.60
C TYR A 255 12.05 -2.26 18.33
N GLU A 256 12.94 -1.56 19.05
CA GLU A 256 14.05 -2.18 19.79
C GLU A 256 13.55 -3.15 20.87
N LEU A 257 12.45 -2.81 21.55
CA LEU A 257 11.80 -3.68 22.54
C LEU A 257 11.22 -4.95 21.88
N LEU A 258 10.43 -4.78 20.82
CA LEU A 258 9.75 -5.89 20.14
C LEU A 258 10.72 -6.77 19.36
N GLU A 259 11.82 -6.22 18.82
CA GLU A 259 12.89 -6.99 18.19
C GLU A 259 13.53 -7.95 19.20
N ALA A 260 13.77 -7.49 20.44
CA ALA A 260 14.31 -8.33 21.50
C ALA A 260 13.34 -9.45 21.92
N VAL A 261 12.03 -9.18 21.93
CA VAL A 261 10.97 -10.16 22.21
C VAL A 261 10.88 -11.20 21.08
N GLN A 262 10.84 -10.76 19.82
CA GLN A 262 10.82 -11.65 18.65
C GLN A 262 12.02 -12.58 18.63
N ALA A 263 13.22 -12.07 18.93
CA ALA A 263 14.45 -12.88 18.98
C ALA A 263 14.36 -14.03 20.00
N LYS A 264 13.59 -13.86 21.09
CA LYS A 264 13.34 -14.91 22.09
C LYS A 264 12.24 -15.87 21.65
N LEU A 265 11.15 -15.35 21.06
CA LEU A 265 10.05 -16.17 20.55
C LEU A 265 10.49 -17.15 19.45
N VAL A 266 11.32 -16.69 18.52
CA VAL A 266 11.80 -17.51 17.39
C VAL A 266 12.54 -18.77 17.84
N VAL A 267 13.19 -18.75 19.00
CA VAL A 267 13.98 -19.88 19.52
C VAL A 267 13.30 -20.63 20.66
N HIS A 268 12.24 -20.07 21.25
CA HIS A 268 11.58 -20.68 22.39
C HIS A 268 10.74 -21.90 21.96
N PRO A 269 10.83 -23.06 22.64
CA PRO A 269 10.20 -24.31 22.17
C PRO A 269 8.69 -24.26 21.92
N LEU A 270 7.97 -23.34 22.59
CA LEU A 270 6.53 -23.18 22.42
C LEU A 270 6.13 -22.39 21.17
N THR A 271 7.04 -21.60 20.60
CA THR A 271 6.74 -20.61 19.54
C THR A 271 7.70 -20.73 18.35
N ALA A 272 8.75 -21.57 18.47
CA ALA A 272 9.69 -21.83 17.40
C ALA A 272 8.99 -22.42 16.17
N PRO A 273 9.43 -22.08 14.94
CA PRO A 273 8.85 -22.61 13.71
C PRO A 273 8.77 -24.14 13.71
N VAL A 274 7.56 -24.69 13.52
CA VAL A 274 7.27 -26.14 13.62
C VAL A 274 8.13 -26.98 12.67
N LEU A 275 8.43 -26.46 11.49
CA LEU A 275 9.24 -27.15 10.47
C LEU A 275 10.76 -26.96 10.67
N GLY A 276 11.18 -26.26 11.72
CA GLY A 276 12.59 -25.97 11.98
C GLY A 276 13.22 -24.94 11.02
N ASN A 277 12.40 -24.23 10.25
CA ASN A 277 12.88 -23.17 9.35
C ASN A 277 13.53 -22.03 10.14
N ASP A 278 14.64 -21.48 9.64
CA ASP A 278 15.19 -20.24 10.17
C ASP A 278 14.25 -19.07 9.81
N HIS A 279 13.65 -18.46 10.83
CA HIS A 279 12.73 -17.32 10.70
C HIS A 279 13.40 -16.12 10.00
N LYS A 280 14.65 -15.83 10.37
CA LYS A 280 15.40 -14.69 9.86
C LYS A 280 15.79 -14.90 8.41
N GLU A 281 16.13 -16.12 8.02
CA GLU A 281 16.35 -16.50 6.64
C GLU A 281 15.05 -16.37 5.83
N PHE A 282 13.95 -16.94 6.32
CA PHE A 282 12.66 -16.92 5.62
C PHE A 282 12.15 -15.49 5.38
N ARG A 283 12.06 -14.66 6.42
CA ARG A 283 11.57 -13.26 6.31
C ARG A 283 12.55 -12.33 5.61
N GLY A 284 13.83 -12.71 5.54
CA GLY A 284 14.89 -11.95 4.87
C GLY A 284 15.10 -12.28 3.40
N ARG A 285 14.33 -13.21 2.81
CA ARG A 285 14.45 -13.54 1.37
C ARG A 285 14.26 -12.30 0.50
N GLU A 286 15.01 -12.24 -0.60
CA GLU A 286 15.02 -11.11 -1.56
C GLU A 286 15.36 -9.73 -0.94
N SER A 287 15.80 -9.67 0.32
CA SER A 287 16.16 -8.43 1.01
C SER A 287 17.67 -8.28 1.09
N PRO A 288 18.26 -7.15 0.64
CA PRO A 288 19.65 -6.83 0.88
C PRO A 288 19.99 -6.84 2.37
N SER A 289 21.20 -7.27 2.73
CA SER A 289 21.66 -7.36 4.12
C SER A 289 21.69 -6.03 4.88
N GLN A 290 21.60 -4.90 4.16
CA GLN A 290 21.64 -3.54 4.68
C GLN A 290 20.26 -2.94 5.00
N ALA A 291 19.16 -3.60 4.60
CA ALA A 291 17.81 -3.10 4.85
C ALA A 291 17.42 -3.29 6.32
N THR A 292 16.77 -2.29 6.93
CA THR A 292 16.12 -2.48 8.23
C THR A 292 15.01 -3.52 8.09
N LYS A 293 14.89 -4.40 9.06
CA LYS A 293 13.91 -5.48 9.03
C LYS A 293 12.58 -4.97 9.52
N ILE A 294 11.50 -5.44 8.90
CA ILE A 294 10.17 -5.28 9.46
C ILE A 294 9.95 -6.43 10.46
N LEU A 295 9.38 -6.12 11.62
CA LEU A 295 9.04 -7.12 12.63
C LEU A 295 7.87 -7.98 12.16
N ASP A 296 7.91 -9.26 12.51
CA ASP A 296 6.89 -10.23 12.14
C ASP A 296 5.76 -10.21 13.18
N GLY A 297 4.67 -9.53 12.82
CA GLY A 297 3.48 -9.38 13.68
C GLY A 297 2.90 -10.72 14.13
N ASP A 298 2.87 -11.72 13.25
CA ASP A 298 2.35 -13.06 13.58
C ASP A 298 3.24 -13.79 14.58
N MET A 299 4.56 -13.62 14.47
CA MET A 299 5.51 -14.18 15.45
C MET A 299 5.34 -13.50 16.81
N LEU A 300 5.16 -12.17 16.81
CA LEU A 300 4.96 -11.39 18.04
C LEU A 300 3.60 -11.67 18.70
N ALA A 301 2.54 -11.86 17.92
CA ALA A 301 1.20 -12.14 18.40
C ALA A 301 1.12 -13.43 19.22
N GLN A 302 1.93 -14.44 18.90
CA GLN A 302 2.02 -15.68 19.69
C GLN A 302 2.35 -15.40 21.17
N PHE A 303 3.05 -14.31 21.50
CA PHE A 303 3.32 -13.94 22.89
C PHE A 303 2.04 -13.67 23.69
N LEU A 304 1.00 -13.12 23.05
CA LEU A 304 -0.30 -12.84 23.67
C LEU A 304 -1.11 -14.13 23.90
N GLU A 305 -0.82 -15.21 23.18
CA GLU A 305 -1.47 -16.52 23.35
C GLU A 305 -0.86 -17.35 24.50
N LEU A 306 0.33 -16.97 24.97
CA LEU A 306 1.03 -17.66 26.05
C LEU A 306 0.43 -17.30 27.42
N THR A 307 0.41 -18.29 28.32
CA THR A 307 0.09 -18.03 29.74
C THR A 307 1.15 -17.12 30.37
N ASN A 308 0.78 -16.40 31.45
CA ASN A 308 1.69 -15.50 32.15
C ASN A 308 3.03 -16.16 32.55
N ARG A 309 3.00 -17.42 33.03
CA ARG A 309 4.22 -18.19 33.35
C ARG A 309 5.08 -18.49 32.11
N GLN A 310 4.46 -18.76 30.98
CA GLN A 310 5.17 -19.01 29.72
C GLN A 310 5.77 -17.71 29.15
N GLN A 311 5.06 -16.59 29.27
CA GLN A 311 5.58 -15.27 28.89
C GLN A 311 6.82 -14.91 29.70
N GLU A 312 6.80 -15.10 31.02
CA GLU A 312 7.97 -14.92 31.88
C GLU A 312 9.13 -15.84 31.46
N SER A 313 8.84 -17.11 31.16
CA SER A 313 9.83 -18.07 30.64
C SER A 313 10.48 -17.58 29.34
N VAL A 314 9.68 -17.12 28.37
CA VAL A 314 10.19 -16.53 27.12
C VAL A 314 11.10 -15.35 27.42
N LEU A 315 10.66 -14.39 28.23
CA LEU A 315 11.46 -13.18 28.54
C LEU A 315 12.72 -13.49 29.35
N SER A 316 12.75 -14.59 30.11
CA SER A 316 13.95 -15.06 30.82
C SER A 316 14.98 -15.77 29.93
N THR A 317 14.58 -16.16 28.71
CA THR A 317 15.48 -16.88 27.79
C THR A 317 16.66 -16.00 27.38
N PRO A 318 17.92 -16.49 27.48
CA PRO A 318 19.09 -15.75 27.04
C PRO A 318 18.99 -15.39 25.56
N GLN A 319 19.34 -14.14 25.19
CA GLN A 319 19.38 -13.79 23.77
C GLN A 319 20.43 -14.65 23.05
N PRO A 320 20.12 -15.22 21.88
CA PRO A 320 21.13 -15.89 21.07
C PRO A 320 22.20 -14.86 20.65
N SER A 321 23.46 -15.12 21.02
CA SER A 321 24.57 -14.26 20.60
C SER A 321 24.71 -14.28 19.08
N PRO A 322 24.90 -13.13 18.40
CA PRO A 322 25.16 -13.13 16.97
C PRO A 322 26.44 -13.91 16.69
N SER A 323 26.33 -14.94 15.84
CA SER A 323 27.45 -15.77 15.40
C SER A 323 28.57 -14.92 14.80
N SER A 324 29.67 -14.82 15.55
CA SER A 324 31.05 -14.55 15.14
C SER A 324 31.27 -14.00 13.71
N LEU A 325 31.26 -12.67 13.58
CA LEU A 325 32.19 -11.90 12.75
C LEU A 325 32.22 -10.45 13.30
N LYS A 326 33.39 -10.05 13.79
CA LYS A 326 33.78 -8.74 14.38
C LYS A 326 33.51 -8.57 15.88
N ALA A 327 34.49 -9.01 16.66
CA ALA A 327 34.77 -8.47 17.97
C ALA A 327 35.13 -6.98 17.86
N SER A 328 34.27 -6.10 18.37
CA SER A 328 34.58 -4.86 19.10
C SER A 328 33.36 -3.96 19.14
N SER A 329 32.49 -4.16 20.13
CA SER A 329 31.80 -3.06 20.81
C SER A 329 31.34 -3.57 22.17
N LYS A 330 31.50 -2.74 23.21
CA LYS A 330 31.06 -3.03 24.57
C LYS A 330 29.54 -3.24 24.52
N GLN A 331 29.08 -4.48 24.65
CA GLN A 331 27.66 -4.77 24.87
C GLN A 331 27.31 -4.27 26.27
N CYS A 332 26.64 -3.12 26.35
CA CYS A 332 25.86 -2.79 27.54
C CYS A 332 24.77 -3.85 27.70
N PRO A 333 24.53 -4.38 28.92
CA PRO A 333 23.37 -5.23 29.14
C PRO A 333 22.12 -4.41 28.80
N SER A 334 21.33 -4.90 27.85
CA SER A 334 20.00 -4.34 27.61
C SER A 334 19.20 -4.42 28.90
N PRO A 335 18.38 -3.40 29.22
CA PRO A 335 17.55 -3.43 30.43
C PRO A 335 16.65 -4.67 30.40
N PRO A 336 16.36 -5.27 31.57
CA PRO A 336 15.48 -6.44 31.63
C PRO A 336 14.12 -6.09 31.03
N LEU A 337 13.67 -6.90 30.06
CA LEU A 337 12.37 -6.75 29.43
C LEU A 337 11.27 -6.92 30.49
N MET A 338 10.52 -5.86 30.77
CA MET A 338 9.43 -5.89 31.74
C MET A 338 8.18 -6.47 31.09
N LEU A 339 7.66 -7.57 31.65
CA LEU A 339 6.49 -8.27 31.10
C LEU A 339 5.30 -7.34 30.84
N HIS A 340 4.96 -6.50 31.82
CA HIS A 340 3.83 -5.58 31.69
C HIS A 340 3.97 -4.61 30.51
N GLN A 341 5.19 -4.14 30.23
CA GLN A 341 5.47 -3.21 29.13
C GLN A 341 5.29 -3.91 27.78
N VAL A 342 5.78 -5.15 27.67
CA VAL A 342 5.67 -5.96 26.45
C VAL A 342 4.22 -6.29 26.14
N VAL A 343 3.45 -6.75 27.14
CA VAL A 343 2.03 -7.10 26.95
C VAL A 343 1.23 -5.86 26.56
N GLN A 344 1.36 -4.75 27.30
CA GLN A 344 0.62 -3.52 27.00
C GLN A 344 0.93 -2.98 25.59
N LEU A 345 2.20 -3.04 25.17
CA LEU A 345 2.59 -2.61 23.83
C LEU A 345 1.99 -3.52 22.75
N LEU A 346 2.09 -4.85 22.92
CA LEU A 346 1.56 -5.80 21.96
C LEU A 346 0.04 -5.74 21.85
N GLU A 347 -0.67 -5.62 22.97
CA GLU A 347 -2.12 -5.40 22.98
C GLU A 347 -2.48 -4.10 22.24
N ARG A 348 -1.79 -2.99 22.53
CA ARG A 348 -2.02 -1.72 21.86
C ARG A 348 -1.83 -1.83 20.34
N VAL A 349 -0.77 -2.49 19.89
CA VAL A 349 -0.50 -2.68 18.46
C VAL A 349 -1.52 -3.63 17.85
N HIS A 350 -1.85 -4.74 18.50
CA HIS A 350 -2.82 -5.72 18.00
C HIS A 350 -4.23 -5.14 17.87
N TYR A 351 -4.73 -4.43 18.88
CA TYR A 351 -6.04 -3.76 18.84
C TYR A 351 -6.09 -2.55 17.90
N ALA A 352 -4.95 -1.96 17.55
CA ALA A 352 -4.92 -0.90 16.55
C ALA A 352 -5.12 -1.44 15.13
N LEU A 353 -4.88 -2.73 14.89
CA LEU A 353 -4.86 -3.35 13.55
C LEU A 353 -6.12 -4.17 13.25
N HIS A 354 -6.93 -4.47 14.27
CA HIS A 354 -8.21 -5.19 14.19
C HIS A 354 -9.36 -4.26 14.56
#